data_AF-A0A7C6WKP9-F1
#
_entry.id   AF-A0A7C6WKP9-F1
#
_cell.length_a   1.000
_cell.length_b   1.000
_cell.length_c   1.000
_cell.angle_alpha   90.00
_cell.angle_beta   90.00
_cell.angle_gamma   90.00
#
_symmetry.space_group_name_H-M   'P 1'
#
loop_
_entity.id
_entity.type
_entity.pdbx_description
1 polymer ?
#
loop_
_entity_poly.entity_id
_entity_poly.type
_entity_poly.pdbx_seq_one_letter_code
_entity_poly.pdbx_strand_id
1 'polypeptide(L)'
;MIVGLVAFIGLILQQKKAGEIFSGTIKTAIGLLIISAGSGILVGEILPFVGLFQDVTGLQGFATSSESVVAATQTTIAVVARTSSLIMAIGFIVNIVLARITPLKYVFLTGQMM
;
A
#
# COMPACT_ATOMS: atom_id res chain seq x y z
N MET A 1 3.84 6.68 3.76
CA MET A 1 3.51 7.96 4.42
C MET A 1 2.01 8.30 4.41
N ILE A 2 1.24 7.90 3.40
CA ILE A 2 -0.21 8.16 3.29
C ILE A 2 -0.99 7.75 4.57
N VAL A 3 -0.64 6.60 5.16
CA VAL A 3 -1.33 6.08 6.37
C VAL A 3 -1.09 6.96 7.62
N GLY A 4 0.05 7.64 7.72
CA GLY A 4 0.31 8.59 8.82
C GLY A 4 -0.57 9.85 8.71
N LEU A 5 -0.78 10.35 7.50
CA LEU A 5 -1.74 11.44 7.24
C LEU A 5 -3.17 11.01 7.55
N VAL A 6 -3.52 9.76 7.27
CA VAL A 6 -4.87 9.26 7.55
C VAL A 6 -5.10 9.04 9.05
N ALA A 7 -4.09 8.59 9.79
CA ALA A 7 -4.15 8.59 11.26
C ALA A 7 -4.32 10.01 11.82
N PHE A 8 -3.59 11.00 11.29
CA PHE A 8 -3.72 12.39 11.70
C PHE A 8 -5.12 12.96 11.41
N ILE A 9 -5.61 12.80 10.18
CA ILE A 9 -6.94 13.25 9.75
C ILE A 9 -8.04 12.52 10.53
N GLY A 10 -7.89 11.21 10.76
CA GLY A 10 -8.84 10.40 11.53
C GLY A 10 -8.93 10.79 13.00
N LEU A 11 -7.79 11.14 13.62
CA LEU A 11 -7.75 11.61 15.01
C LEU A 11 -8.32 13.03 15.16
N ILE A 12 -8.12 13.89 14.16
CA ILE A 12 -8.77 15.22 14.09
C ILE A 12 -10.29 15.08 13.96
N LEU A 13 -10.76 14.21 13.07
CA LEU A 13 -12.20 13.92 12.88
C LEU A 13 -12.86 13.31 14.13
N GLN A 14 -12.10 12.56 14.93
CA GLN A 14 -12.55 12.02 16.22
C GLN A 14 -12.53 13.05 17.37
N GLN A 15 -12.17 14.31 17.11
CA GLN A 15 -12.07 15.39 18.11
C GLN A 15 -11.25 15.00 19.36
N LYS A 16 -10.18 14.22 19.15
CA LYS A 16 -9.25 13.80 20.21
C LYS A 16 -8.38 14.97 20.69
N LYS A 17 -7.83 14.87 21.90
CA LYS A 17 -6.97 15.94 22.45
C LYS A 17 -5.70 16.09 21.60
N ALA A 18 -5.16 17.31 21.49
CA ALA A 18 -3.98 17.60 20.66
C ALA A 18 -2.77 16.67 20.92
N GLY A 19 -2.54 16.29 22.18
CA GLY A 19 -1.49 15.32 22.54
C GLY A 19 -1.75 13.89 22.03
N GLU A 20 -3.02 13.46 21.97
CA GLU A 20 -3.39 12.14 21.42
C GLU A 20 -3.26 12.11 19.90
N ILE A 21 -3.56 13.22 19.22
CA ILE A 21 -3.36 13.36 17.77
C ILE A 21 -1.88 13.18 17.42
N PHE A 22 -1.00 13.88 18.14
CA PHE A 22 0.44 13.81 17.91
C PHE A 22 1.02 12.43 18.25
N SER A 23 0.69 11.89 19.43
CA SER A 23 1.16 10.56 19.86
C SER A 23 0.65 9.45 18.95
N GLY A 24 -0.63 9.51 18.53
CA GLY A 24 -1.23 8.54 17.61
C GLY A 24 -0.56 8.56 16.24
N THR A 25 -0.33 9.75 15.68
CA THR A 25 0.35 9.90 14.38
C THR A 25 1.76 9.32 14.42
N ILE A 26 2.52 9.61 15.48
CA ILE A 26 3.88 9.08 15.66
C ILE A 26 3.87 7.57 15.82
N LYS A 27 2.98 7.01 16.65
CA LYS A 27 2.86 5.55 16.82
C LYS A 27 2.55 4.85 15.49
N THR A 28 1.66 5.43 14.67
CA THR A 28 1.35 4.89 13.34
C THR A 28 2.55 4.98 12.40
N ALA A 29 3.27 6.11 12.39
CA ALA A 29 4.46 6.28 11.56
C ALA A 29 5.56 5.27 11.94
N ILE A 30 5.86 5.14 13.24
CA ILE A 30 6.84 4.18 13.75
C ILE A 30 6.40 2.74 13.46
N GLY A 31 5.12 2.40 13.67
CA GLY A 31 4.61 1.06 13.39
C GLY A 31 4.81 0.66 11.92
N LEU A 32 4.55 1.58 10.98
CA LEU A 32 4.80 1.33 9.56
C LEU A 32 6.29 1.21 9.25
N LEU A 33 7.13 2.03 9.85
CA LEU A 33 8.58 1.93 9.67
C LEU A 33 9.12 0.57 10.11
N ILE A 34 8.64 0.06 11.25
CA ILE A 34 9.02 -1.26 11.76
C ILE A 34 8.56 -2.36 10.80
N ILE A 35 7.31 -2.31 10.32
CA ILE A 35 6.79 -3.29 9.35
C ILE A 35 7.61 -3.27 8.07
N SER A 36 7.88 -2.08 7.51
CA SER A 36 8.67 -1.93 6.27
C SER A 36 10.12 -2.39 6.44
N ALA A 37 10.74 -2.10 7.58
CA ALA A 37 12.09 -2.57 7.88
C ALA A 37 12.12 -4.10 8.03
N GLY A 38 11.16 -4.67 8.76
CA GLY A 38 11.05 -6.11 8.97
C GLY A 38 10.76 -6.86 7.67
N SER A 39 9.83 -6.36 6.83
CA SER A 39 9.54 -6.96 5.53
C SER A 39 10.74 -6.87 4.59
N GLY A 40 11.49 -5.76 4.61
CA GLY A 40 12.69 -5.60 3.79
C GLY A 40 13.76 -6.63 4.11
N ILE A 41 13.98 -6.92 5.39
CA ILE A 41 14.91 -7.97 5.83
C ILE A 41 14.43 -9.35 5.34
N LEU A 42 13.15 -9.68 5.55
CA LEU A 42 12.58 -10.96 5.10
C LEU A 42 12.69 -11.15 3.59
N VAL A 43 12.35 -10.13 2.81
CA VAL A 43 12.45 -10.17 1.34
C VAL A 43 13.92 -10.27 0.90
N GLY A 44 14.82 -9.56 1.58
CA GLY A 44 16.26 -9.61 1.31
C GLY A 44 16.85 -11.02 1.45
N GLU A 45 16.38 -11.80 2.42
CA GLU A 45 16.81 -13.20 2.61
C GLU A 45 16.08 -14.19 1.69
N ILE A 46 14.81 -13.91 1.34
CA ILE A 46 14.01 -14.78 0.48
C ILE A 46 14.44 -14.68 -1.00
N LEU A 47 14.82 -13.50 -1.50
CA LEU A 47 15.17 -13.30 -2.91
C LEU A 47 16.35 -14.17 -3.39
N PRO A 48 17.48 -14.28 -2.65
CA PRO A 48 18.57 -15.19 -3.01
C PRO A 48 18.15 -16.65 -3.01
N PHE A 49 17.30 -17.06 -2.06
CA PHE A 49 16.74 -18.42 -2.02
C PHE A 49 15.88 -18.70 -3.25
N VAL A 50 15.05 -17.74 -3.67
CA VAL A 50 14.26 -17.85 -4.90
C VAL A 50 15.18 -17.97 -6.13
N GLY A 51 16.27 -17.21 -6.21
CA GLY A 51 17.26 -17.31 -7.30
C GLY A 51 17.92 -18.69 -7.36
N LEU A 52 18.42 -19.20 -6.23
CA LEU A 52 19.01 -20.54 -6.15
C LEU A 52 18.01 -21.64 -6.51
N PHE A 53 16.75 -21.50 -6.09
CA PHE A 53 15.70 -22.45 -6.44
C PHE A 53 15.40 -22.43 -7.95
N GLN A 54 15.42 -21.26 -8.59
CA GLN A 54 15.26 -21.13 -10.04
C GLN A 54 16.43 -21.78 -10.80
N ASP A 55 17.68 -21.60 -10.34
CA ASP A 55 18.86 -22.20 -10.95
C ASP A 55 18.85 -23.72 -10.87
N VAL A 56 18.40 -24.28 -9.74
CA VAL A 56 18.37 -25.74 -9.52
C VAL A 56 17.18 -26.41 -10.25
N THR A 57 16.05 -25.71 -10.36
CA THR A 57 14.82 -26.29 -10.96
C THR A 57 14.61 -25.91 -12.42
N GLY A 58 15.40 -24.97 -12.96
CA GLY A 58 15.25 -24.44 -14.32
C GLY A 58 13.96 -23.65 -14.57
N LEU A 59 13.17 -23.39 -13.52
CA LEU A 59 11.88 -22.71 -13.61
C LEU A 59 12.07 -21.19 -13.61
N GLN A 60 12.15 -20.60 -14.80
CA GLN A 60 12.05 -19.15 -15.01
C GLN A 60 10.61 -18.69 -14.73
N GLY A 61 10.28 -18.30 -13.49
CA GLY A 61 8.92 -17.78 -13.27
C GLY A 61 8.46 -17.38 -11.88
N PHE A 62 9.15 -17.78 -10.80
CA PHE A 62 8.59 -17.57 -9.45
C PHE A 62 8.87 -16.18 -8.82
N ALA A 63 9.49 -15.26 -9.55
CA ALA A 63 9.81 -13.92 -9.06
C ALA A 63 8.91 -12.81 -9.63
N THR A 64 7.75 -13.13 -10.22
CA THR A 64 6.71 -12.12 -10.46
C THR A 64 6.09 -11.74 -9.12
N SER A 65 6.82 -10.96 -8.31
CA SER A 65 6.18 -10.19 -7.26
C SER A 65 5.09 -9.35 -7.92
N SER A 66 3.89 -9.34 -7.35
CA SER A 66 2.76 -8.54 -7.84
C SER A 66 3.17 -7.09 -8.15
N GLU A 67 4.13 -6.56 -7.39
CA GLU A 67 4.73 -5.24 -7.55
C GLU A 67 5.64 -5.09 -8.79
N SER A 68 6.43 -6.11 -9.15
CA SER A 68 7.35 -6.04 -10.30
C SER A 68 6.62 -6.13 -11.64
N VAL A 69 5.54 -6.90 -11.71
CA VAL A 69 4.68 -6.97 -12.91
C VAL A 69 3.92 -5.66 -13.11
N VAL A 70 3.39 -5.08 -12.03
CA VAL A 70 2.72 -3.78 -12.08
C VAL A 70 3.73 -2.69 -12.48
N ALA A 71 4.92 -2.66 -11.88
CA ALA A 71 5.97 -1.71 -12.24
C ALA A 71 6.41 -1.83 -13.71
N ALA A 72 6.61 -3.05 -14.22
CA ALA A 72 6.95 -3.31 -15.62
C ALA A 72 5.84 -2.87 -16.59
N THR A 73 4.58 -3.04 -16.21
CA THR A 73 3.42 -2.63 -17.02
C THR A 73 3.27 -1.10 -17.02
N GLN A 74 3.50 -0.46 -15.86
CA GLN A 74 3.41 0.98 -15.69
C GLN A 74 4.52 1.74 -16.45
N THR A 75 5.73 1.17 -16.53
CA THR A 75 6.88 1.77 -17.24
C THR A 75 6.80 1.58 -18.76
N THR A 76 6.19 0.48 -19.22
CA THR A 76 6.06 0.18 -20.65
C THR A 76 4.90 0.91 -21.31
N ILE A 77 3.83 1.22 -20.56
CA ILE A 77 2.60 1.81 -21.11
C ILE A 77 2.21 3.06 -20.31
N ALA A 78 2.74 4.23 -20.70
CA ALA A 78 2.41 5.52 -20.08
C ALA A 78 0.90 5.85 -20.10
N VAL A 79 0.16 5.29 -21.06
CA VAL A 79 -1.31 5.41 -21.16
C VAL A 79 -2.03 4.63 -20.04
N VAL A 80 -1.48 3.49 -19.61
CA VAL A 80 -2.02 2.71 -18.49
C VAL A 80 -1.78 3.46 -17.18
N ALA A 81 -0.62 4.06 -16.98
CA ALA A 81 -0.36 4.86 -15.77
C ALA A 81 -1.36 6.01 -15.60
N ARG A 82 -1.68 6.72 -16.69
CA ARG A 82 -2.62 7.86 -16.68
C ARG A 82 -4.07 7.40 -16.47
N THR A 83 -4.47 6.30 -17.11
CA THR A 83 -5.83 5.75 -17.03
C THR A 83 -6.08 5.07 -15.68
N SER A 84 -5.09 4.33 -15.15
CA SER A 84 -5.14 3.71 -13.82
C SER A 84 -5.26 4.75 -12.71
N SER A 85 -4.49 5.85 -12.76
CA SER A 85 -4.61 6.94 -11.78
C SER A 85 -6.00 7.60 -11.79
N LEU A 86 -6.63 7.70 -12.97
CA LEU A 86 -7.94 8.31 -13.12
C LEU A 86 -9.07 7.36 -12.65
N ILE A 87 -8.96 6.06 -12.95
CA ILE A 87 -9.84 5.01 -12.43
C ILE A 87 -9.69 4.92 -10.89
N MET A 88 -8.47 5.07 -10.37
CA MET A 88 -8.20 5.11 -8.93
C MET A 88 -8.89 6.29 -8.25
N ALA A 89 -8.78 7.50 -8.82
CA ALA A 89 -9.42 8.69 -8.27
C ALA A 89 -10.96 8.56 -8.27
N ILE A 90 -11.53 8.09 -9.38
CA ILE A 90 -12.99 7.88 -9.49
C ILE A 90 -13.44 6.75 -8.55
N GLY A 91 -12.71 5.63 -8.52
CA GLY A 91 -12.99 4.49 -7.65
C GLY A 91 -12.95 4.86 -6.18
N PHE A 92 -12.01 5.72 -5.77
CA PHE A 92 -11.94 6.24 -4.41
C PHE A 92 -13.12 7.16 -4.06
N ILE A 93 -13.55 8.03 -4.98
CA ILE A 93 -14.76 8.86 -4.80
C ILE A 93 -16.01 7.98 -4.66
N VAL A 94 -16.16 6.98 -5.54
CA VAL A 94 -17.27 6.03 -5.49
C VAL A 94 -17.24 5.22 -4.19
N ASN A 95 -16.06 4.81 -3.71
CA ASN A 95 -15.89 4.11 -2.45
C ASN A 95 -16.34 4.97 -1.25
N ILE A 96 -16.03 6.27 -1.23
CA ILE A 96 -16.51 7.21 -0.20
C ILE A 96 -18.03 7.39 -0.27
N VAL A 97 -18.60 7.53 -1.48
CA VAL A 97 -20.06 7.68 -1.66
C VAL A 97 -20.79 6.42 -1.18
N LEU A 98 -20.30 5.24 -1.53
CA LEU A 98 -20.83 3.97 -1.04
C LEU A 98 -20.72 3.86 0.48
N ALA A 99 -19.57 4.20 1.07
CA ALA A 99 -19.38 4.18 2.52
C ALA A 99 -20.33 5.13 3.28
N ARG A 100 -20.90 6.15 2.60
CA ARG A 100 -21.90 7.06 3.16
C ARG A 100 -23.33 6.54 3.05
N ILE A 101 -23.66 5.82 1.97
CA ILE A 101 -25.02 5.33 1.69
C ILE A 101 -25.24 3.92 2.28
N THR A 102 -24.22 3.06 2.30
CA THR A 102 -24.29 1.71 2.85
C THR A 102 -23.76 1.62 4.29
N PRO A 103 -24.22 0.67 5.10
CA PRO A 103 -23.73 0.45 6.46
C PRO A 103 -22.26 -0.03 6.53
N LEU A 104 -21.64 -0.34 5.38
CA LEU A 104 -20.26 -0.77 5.24
C LEU A 104 -19.33 0.44 5.23
N LYS A 105 -18.96 0.94 6.41
CA LYS A 105 -18.08 2.10 6.60
C LYS A 105 -16.58 1.79 6.37
N TYR A 106 -16.27 0.96 5.37
CA TYR A 106 -14.91 0.55 5.04
C TYR A 106 -14.41 1.36 3.85
N VAL A 107 -13.39 2.21 4.08
CA VAL A 107 -12.74 2.98 3.02
C VAL A 107 -11.40 2.36 2.68
N PHE A 108 -11.20 2.00 1.41
CA PHE A 108 -9.95 1.39 0.94
C PHE A 108 -8.86 2.47 0.86
N LEU A 109 -7.76 2.27 1.58
CA LEU A 109 -6.76 3.33 1.84
C LEU A 109 -5.33 2.95 1.42
N THR A 110 -5.10 1.70 1.03
CA THR A 110 -3.79 1.18 0.63
C THR A 110 -3.52 1.43 -0.85
N GLY A 111 -3.03 2.62 -1.21
CA GLY A 111 -2.66 2.96 -2.59
C GLY A 111 -1.36 2.32 -3.12
N GLN A 112 -0.65 1.52 -2.30
CA GLN A 112 0.55 0.80 -2.74
C GLN A 112 0.26 -0.56 -3.38
N MET A 113 -0.97 -1.07 -3.22
CA MET A 113 -1.42 -2.37 -3.74
C MET A 113 -2.52 -2.22 -4.79
N MET A 114 -2.65 -1.02 -5.37
CA MET A 114 -3.69 -0.64 -6.32
C MET A 114 -3.06 0.24 -7.39
#